data_AF-A0A1H1RLK9-F1
#
_entry.id   AF-A0A1H1RLK9-F1
#
_cell.length_a   1.000
_cell.length_b   1.000
_cell.length_c   1.000
_cell.angle_alpha   90.00
_cell.angle_beta   90.00
_cell.angle_gamma   90.00
#
_symmetry.space_group_name_H-M   'P 1'
#
loop_
_entity.id
_entity.type
_entity.pdbx_description
1 polymer ?
#
loop_
_entity_poly.entity_id
_entity_poly.type
_entity_poly.pdbx_seq_one_letter_code
_entity_poly.pdbx_strand_id
1 'polypeptide(L)'
;MAVLFYQIGIFVVIQISAIFGKNARNTAIVLISLFTIIQVFMSWLLILQFITIYISYEISKGLIPKDSKTKNSYKPNYVTYSFRENGGRSITTVDLNDKNLDEKIRKRAELQNQIKEDSNRRYEEDFEYKSAIDAVINKMVSGTINAAPPKSDDINLNTRFYYIERSKTYGPVTGKKLIHLVETNRLNKNCFVRQESENTFDKRATEIIKLLK
;
A
#
# COMPACT_ATOMS: atom_id res chain seq x y z
N MET A 1 67.25 18.33 -0.12
CA MET A 1 66.63 17.85 -1.38
C MET A 1 66.02 16.45 -1.25
N ALA A 2 66.74 15.43 -0.79
CA ALA A 2 66.21 14.05 -0.68
C ALA A 2 64.93 13.89 0.17
N VAL A 3 64.81 14.68 1.25
CA VAL A 3 63.64 14.66 2.15
C VAL A 3 62.35 15.12 1.46
N LEU A 4 62.43 16.11 0.56
CA LEU A 4 61.26 16.61 -0.18
C LEU A 4 60.73 15.54 -1.16
N PHE A 5 61.63 14.84 -1.84
CA PHE A 5 61.24 13.72 -2.71
C PHE A 5 60.60 12.58 -1.93
N TYR A 6 61.06 12.31 -0.71
CA TYR A 6 60.47 11.30 0.16
C TYR A 6 59.03 11.66 0.58
N GLN A 7 58.80 12.94 0.91
CA GLN A 7 57.46 13.44 1.27
C GLN A 7 56.49 13.41 0.09
N ILE A 8 56.95 13.83 -1.09
CA ILE A 8 56.17 13.76 -2.32
C ILE A 8 55.87 12.29 -2.68
N GLY A 9 56.82 11.38 -2.49
CA GLY A 9 56.65 9.95 -2.72
C GLY A 9 55.54 9.36 -1.84
N ILE A 10 55.56 9.65 -0.52
CA ILE A 10 54.51 9.20 0.41
C ILE A 10 53.15 9.74 0.00
N PHE A 11 53.08 11.03 -0.35
CA PHE A 11 51.84 11.67 -0.79
C PHE A 11 51.26 10.97 -2.03
N VAL A 12 52.07 10.73 -3.05
CA VAL A 12 51.63 10.06 -4.28
C VAL A 12 51.17 8.62 -4.02
N VAL A 13 51.90 7.85 -3.19
CA VAL A 13 51.52 6.47 -2.86
C VAL A 13 50.16 6.42 -2.14
N ILE A 14 49.90 7.36 -1.21
CA ILE A 14 48.60 7.43 -0.52
C ILE A 14 47.47 7.77 -1.51
N GLN A 15 47.70 8.68 -2.45
CA GLN A 15 46.71 9.05 -3.47
C GLN A 15 46.40 7.88 -4.41
N ILE A 16 47.42 7.18 -4.90
CA ILE A 16 47.23 5.97 -5.73
C ILE A 16 46.49 4.91 -4.92
N SER A 17 46.87 4.68 -3.66
CA SER A 17 46.21 3.69 -2.79
C SER A 17 44.74 4.05 -2.48
N ALA A 18 44.39 5.34 -2.49
CA ALA A 18 43.01 5.80 -2.31
C ALA A 18 42.10 5.41 -3.47
N ILE A 19 42.64 5.34 -4.70
CA ILE A 19 41.91 4.89 -5.89
C ILE A 19 41.52 3.41 -5.77
N PHE A 20 42.34 2.59 -5.12
CA PHE A 20 42.06 1.17 -4.86
C PHE A 20 41.07 0.91 -3.70
N GLY A 21 40.50 1.98 -3.14
CA GLY A 21 39.41 1.89 -2.17
C GLY A 21 39.84 2.02 -0.70
N LYS A 22 38.83 2.10 0.18
CA LYS A 22 38.99 2.49 1.60
C LYS A 22 39.93 1.57 2.37
N ASN A 23 39.88 0.27 2.12
CA ASN A 23 40.70 -0.71 2.83
C ASN A 23 42.16 -0.64 2.39
N ALA A 24 42.42 -0.50 1.08
CA ALA A 24 43.77 -0.35 0.53
C ALA A 24 44.45 0.92 1.05
N ARG A 25 43.72 2.04 1.09
CA ARG A 25 44.21 3.30 1.68
C ARG A 25 44.58 3.15 3.16
N ASN A 26 43.72 2.52 3.95
CA ASN A 26 43.97 2.33 5.38
C ASN A 26 45.21 1.45 5.62
N THR A 27 45.34 0.35 4.85
CA THR A 27 46.52 -0.52 4.92
C THR A 27 47.79 0.23 4.51
N ALA A 28 47.74 1.03 3.43
CA ALA A 28 48.88 1.82 2.99
C ALA A 28 49.31 2.86 4.04
N ILE A 29 48.37 3.55 4.69
CA ILE A 29 48.66 4.52 5.76
C ILE A 29 49.32 3.84 6.96
N VAL A 30 48.79 2.69 7.40
CA VAL A 30 49.38 1.94 8.53
C VAL A 30 50.79 1.47 8.20
N LEU A 31 51.01 0.96 6.99
CA LEU A 31 52.31 0.43 6.57
C LEU A 31 53.35 1.54 6.38
N ILE A 32 52.97 2.68 5.81
CA ILE A 32 53.83 3.86 5.70
C ILE A 32 54.15 4.43 7.08
N SER A 33 53.15 4.53 7.97
CA SER A 33 53.37 4.99 9.34
C SER A 33 54.35 4.09 10.08
N LEU A 34 54.19 2.76 9.98
CA LEU A 34 55.11 1.80 10.59
C LEU A 34 56.53 1.93 10.00
N PHE A 35 56.63 2.07 8.68
CA PHE A 35 57.90 2.24 7.99
C PHE A 35 58.61 3.55 8.38
N THR A 36 57.87 4.65 8.52
CA THR A 36 58.44 5.94 8.96
C THR A 36 58.95 5.90 10.40
N ILE A 37 58.26 5.19 11.29
CA ILE A 37 58.70 4.99 12.68
C ILE A 37 60.02 4.21 12.73
N ILE A 38 60.19 3.21 11.84
CA ILE A 38 61.41 2.39 11.78
C ILE A 38 62.57 3.16 11.12
N GLN A 39 62.30 3.96 10.09
CA GLN A 39 63.33 4.59 9.26
C GLN A 39 63.82 5.95 9.79
N VAL A 40 62.99 6.71 10.51
CA VAL A 40 63.30 8.11 10.85
C VAL A 40 63.88 8.23 12.26
N PHE A 41 65.21 8.19 12.36
CA PHE A 41 65.97 8.52 13.59
C PHE A 41 66.12 10.04 13.86
N MET A 42 65.42 10.90 13.11
CA MET A 42 65.50 12.36 13.24
C MET A 42 64.15 12.91 13.71
N SER A 43 64.04 13.19 15.02
CA SER A 43 62.79 13.55 15.72
C SER A 43 62.02 14.71 15.09
N TRP A 44 62.70 15.62 14.38
CA TRP A 44 62.10 16.77 13.70
C TRP A 44 61.32 16.40 12.43
N LEU A 45 61.77 15.38 11.69
CA LEU A 45 61.12 14.94 10.45
C LEU A 45 59.81 14.19 10.70
N LEU A 46 59.69 13.57 11.88
CA LEU A 46 58.54 12.79 12.29
C LEU A 46 57.28 13.66 12.45
N ILE A 47 57.43 14.83 13.08
CA ILE A 47 56.35 15.82 13.21
C ILE A 47 55.89 16.30 11.85
N LEU A 48 56.83 16.58 10.94
CA LEU A 48 56.51 17.08 9.61
C LEU A 48 55.78 16.02 8.78
N GLN A 49 56.14 14.74 8.93
CA GLN A 49 55.44 13.61 8.30
C GLN A 49 54.01 13.42 8.83
N PHE A 50 53.77 13.58 10.13
CA PHE A 50 52.42 13.54 10.67
C PHE A 50 51.52 14.63 10.10
N ILE A 51 52.06 15.84 9.92
CA ILE A 51 51.34 16.94 9.27
C ILE A 51 51.05 16.60 7.80
N THR A 52 52.01 16.01 7.08
CA THR A 52 51.77 15.59 5.67
C THR A 52 50.70 14.51 5.57
N ILE A 53 50.72 13.52 6.47
CA ILE A 53 49.71 12.45 6.52
C ILE A 53 48.33 13.05 6.82
N TYR A 54 48.23 13.98 7.76
CA TYR A 54 46.98 14.65 8.11
C TYR A 54 46.38 15.44 6.94
N ILE A 55 47.20 16.28 6.28
CA ILE A 55 46.76 17.06 5.12
C ILE A 55 46.37 16.14 3.96
N SER A 56 47.16 15.09 3.70
CA SER A 56 46.85 14.10 2.68
C SER A 56 45.54 13.36 2.98
N TYR A 57 45.24 13.10 4.25
CA TYR A 57 43.99 12.46 4.67
C TYR A 57 42.78 13.36 4.44
N GLU A 58 42.86 14.65 4.78
CA GLU A 58 41.78 15.61 4.53
C GLU A 58 41.52 15.81 3.04
N ILE A 59 42.56 15.96 2.22
CA ILE A 59 42.42 16.07 0.76
C ILE A 59 41.87 14.75 0.17
N SER A 60 42.30 13.60 0.68
CA SER A 60 41.79 12.29 0.24
C SER A 60 40.31 12.07 0.58
N LYS A 61 39.75 12.75 1.60
CA LYS A 61 38.30 12.72 1.83
C LYS A 61 37.52 13.45 0.74
N GLY A 62 38.05 14.56 0.23
CA GLY A 62 37.43 15.37 -0.83
C GLY A 62 37.57 14.76 -2.23
N LEU A 63 38.61 13.95 -2.46
CA LEU A 63 38.89 13.28 -3.73
C LEU A 63 38.18 11.92 -3.89
N ILE A 64 37.56 11.40 -2.84
CA ILE A 64 36.60 10.32 -3.00
C ILE A 64 35.41 10.96 -3.70
N PRO A 65 35.12 10.64 -4.99
CA PRO A 65 33.79 10.92 -5.50
C PRO A 65 32.88 10.28 -4.46
N LYS A 66 31.96 11.08 -3.89
CA LYS A 66 30.81 10.49 -3.22
C LYS A 66 30.34 9.49 -4.24
N ASP A 67 30.64 8.21 -4.02
CA ASP A 67 29.82 7.16 -4.53
C ASP A 67 28.49 7.54 -3.89
N SER A 68 27.70 8.35 -4.60
CA SER A 68 26.39 7.88 -4.94
C SER A 68 26.61 6.47 -5.48
N LYS A 69 26.80 5.52 -4.56
CA LYS A 69 25.75 4.58 -4.32
C LYS A 69 24.44 5.39 -4.40
N THR A 70 23.97 5.63 -5.63
CA THR A 70 22.90 4.81 -6.12
C THR A 70 23.19 3.40 -5.60
N LYS A 71 22.87 3.20 -4.31
CA LYS A 71 21.91 2.18 -3.99
C LYS A 71 20.87 2.47 -5.06
N ASN A 72 20.94 1.74 -6.17
CA ASN A 72 19.74 1.21 -6.75
C ASN A 72 19.11 0.56 -5.53
N SER A 73 18.36 1.38 -4.80
CA SER A 73 17.47 0.96 -3.76
C SER A 73 16.58 0.13 -4.62
N TYR A 74 16.90 -1.15 -4.71
CA TYR A 74 15.99 -2.14 -5.17
C TYR A 74 14.82 -1.97 -4.21
N LYS A 75 13.89 -1.11 -4.61
CA LYS A 75 12.61 -0.95 -3.97
C LYS A 75 11.89 -2.15 -4.53
N PRO A 76 11.82 -3.26 -3.78
CA PRO A 76 11.12 -4.42 -4.29
C PRO A 76 9.70 -3.95 -4.65
N ASN A 77 9.29 -4.23 -5.88
CA ASN A 77 7.96 -3.86 -6.34
C ASN A 77 7.09 -5.10 -6.19
N TYR A 78 6.74 -5.36 -4.92
CA TYR A 78 5.94 -6.51 -4.56
C TYR A 78 4.49 -6.30 -5.00
N VAL A 79 4.03 -7.16 -5.89
CA VAL A 79 2.62 -7.26 -6.27
C VAL A 79 2.08 -8.58 -5.78
N THR A 80 1.05 -8.50 -4.94
CA THR A 80 0.28 -9.67 -4.52
C THR A 80 -0.91 -9.82 -5.46
N TYR A 81 -1.02 -10.98 -6.09
CA TYR A 81 -2.20 -11.33 -6.88
C TYR A 81 -2.72 -12.70 -6.49
N SER A 82 -4.02 -12.92 -6.70
CA SER A 82 -4.67 -14.18 -6.38
C SER A 82 -5.22 -14.83 -7.64
N PHE A 83 -5.04 -16.14 -7.78
CA PHE A 83 -5.55 -16.92 -8.91
C PHE A 83 -6.19 -18.22 -8.41
N ARG A 84 -7.07 -18.80 -9.22
CA ARG A 84 -7.66 -20.11 -8.93
C ARG A 84 -6.79 -21.20 -9.52
N GLU A 85 -6.39 -22.14 -8.69
CA GLU A 85 -5.69 -23.35 -9.11
C GLU A 85 -6.29 -24.52 -8.33
N ASN A 86 -6.64 -25.60 -9.04
CA ASN A 86 -7.23 -26.81 -8.47
C ASN A 86 -8.47 -26.57 -7.56
N GLY A 87 -9.33 -25.60 -7.93
CA GLY A 87 -10.54 -25.28 -7.18
C GLY A 87 -10.34 -24.44 -5.92
N GLY A 88 -9.09 -24.18 -5.51
CA GLY A 88 -8.74 -23.27 -4.43
C GLY A 88 -8.33 -21.89 -4.92
N ARG A 89 -8.36 -20.88 -4.03
CA ARG A 89 -7.77 -19.56 -4.27
C ARG A 89 -6.34 -19.56 -3.73
N SER A 90 -5.35 -19.47 -4.61
CA SER A 90 -3.95 -19.28 -4.25
C SER A 90 -3.61 -17.79 -4.29
N ILE A 91 -2.79 -17.33 -3.34
CA ILE A 91 -2.31 -15.95 -3.26
C ILE A 91 -0.79 -16.01 -3.36
N THR A 92 -0.21 -15.30 -4.33
CA THR A 92 1.24 -15.25 -4.52
C THR A 92 1.69 -13.80 -4.53
N THR A 93 2.77 -13.53 -3.80
CA THR A 93 3.44 -12.24 -3.81
C THR A 93 4.70 -12.37 -4.64
N VAL A 94 4.82 -11.49 -5.62
CA VAL A 94 5.87 -11.55 -6.63
C VAL A 94 6.56 -10.20 -6.72
N ASP A 95 7.88 -10.22 -6.87
CA ASP A 95 8.64 -9.02 -7.13
C ASP A 95 8.77 -8.80 -8.64
N LEU A 96 8.18 -7.71 -9.13
CA LEU A 96 8.22 -7.38 -10.57
C LEU A 96 9.63 -7.06 -11.08
N ASN A 97 10.57 -6.75 -10.18
CA ASN A 97 11.95 -6.45 -10.53
C ASN A 97 12.85 -7.69 -10.58
N ASP A 98 12.34 -8.88 -10.27
CA ASP A 98 13.09 -10.14 -10.35
C ASP A 98 13.26 -10.57 -11.82
N LYS A 99 14.52 -10.75 -12.24
CA LYS A 99 14.90 -11.17 -13.59
C LYS A 99 14.60 -12.64 -13.88
N ASN A 100 14.46 -13.47 -12.83
CA ASN A 100 14.19 -14.90 -12.96
C ASN A 100 12.70 -15.24 -12.90
N LEU A 101 11.84 -14.23 -12.88
CA LEU A 101 10.41 -14.42 -12.79
C LEU A 101 9.83 -14.97 -14.11
N ASP A 102 9.03 -16.02 -14.00
CA ASP A 102 8.30 -16.59 -15.13
C ASP A 102 7.46 -15.53 -15.85
N GLU A 103 7.54 -15.49 -17.18
CA GLU A 103 6.93 -14.42 -17.98
C GLU A 103 5.40 -14.38 -17.84
N LYS A 104 4.76 -15.54 -17.69
CA LYS A 104 3.31 -15.65 -17.51
C LYS A 104 2.90 -15.12 -16.14
N ILE A 105 3.69 -15.40 -15.10
CA ILE A 105 3.49 -14.83 -13.76
C ILE A 105 3.69 -13.32 -13.78
N ARG A 106 4.75 -12.83 -14.44
CA ARG A 106 5.03 -11.39 -14.56
C ARG A 106 3.89 -10.62 -15.22
N LYS A 107 3.40 -11.07 -16.38
CA LYS A 107 2.27 -10.43 -17.08
C LYS A 107 1.00 -10.37 -16.23
N ARG A 108 0.74 -11.41 -15.43
CA ARG A 108 -0.41 -11.43 -14.51
C ARG A 108 -0.26 -10.43 -13.37
N ALA A 109 0.93 -10.36 -12.78
CA ALA A 109 1.23 -9.38 -11.73
C ALA A 109 1.18 -7.94 -12.27
N GLU A 110 1.73 -7.68 -13.45
CA GLU A 110 1.65 -6.37 -14.12
C GLU A 110 0.20 -5.95 -14.40
N LEU A 111 -0.62 -6.84 -14.95
CA LEU A 111 -2.03 -6.57 -15.22
C LEU A 111 -2.79 -6.26 -13.91
N GLN A 112 -2.53 -7.01 -12.85
CA GLN A 112 -3.15 -6.75 -11.55
C GLN A 112 -2.74 -5.38 -10.99
N ASN A 113 -1.47 -4.99 -11.16
CA ASN A 113 -1.00 -3.67 -10.74
C ASN A 113 -1.66 -2.55 -11.55
N GLN A 114 -1.79 -2.71 -12.86
CA GLN A 114 -2.51 -1.76 -13.73
C GLN A 114 -3.99 -1.61 -13.33
N ILE A 115 -4.67 -2.72 -13.04
CA ILE A 115 -6.07 -2.68 -12.56
C ILE A 115 -6.18 -1.93 -11.24
N LYS A 116 -5.23 -2.15 -10.32
CA LYS A 116 -5.19 -1.45 -9.03
C LYS A 116 -4.97 0.06 -9.21
N GLU A 117 -4.03 0.44 -10.06
CA GLU A 117 -3.76 1.85 -10.38
C GLU A 117 -4.97 2.51 -11.07
N ASP A 118 -5.59 1.85 -12.04
CA ASP A 118 -6.81 2.36 -12.71
C ASP A 118 -7.98 2.50 -11.73
N SER A 119 -8.17 1.51 -10.85
CA SER A 119 -9.22 1.55 -9.82
C SER A 119 -9.00 2.68 -8.82
N ASN A 120 -7.76 2.88 -8.35
CA ASN A 120 -7.42 3.99 -7.46
C ASN A 120 -7.65 5.35 -8.14
N ARG A 121 -7.21 5.48 -9.40
CA ARG A 121 -7.43 6.70 -10.18
C ARG A 121 -8.92 7.01 -10.33
N ARG A 122 -9.73 6.02 -10.70
CA ARG A 122 -11.20 6.19 -10.80
C ARG A 122 -11.83 6.55 -9.45
N TYR A 123 -11.33 6.00 -8.35
CA TYR A 123 -11.81 6.35 -7.02
C TYR A 123 -11.53 7.82 -6.66
N GLU A 124 -10.45 8.41 -7.18
CA GLU A 124 -10.11 9.82 -6.96
C GLU A 124 -10.84 10.77 -7.93
N GLU A 125 -10.96 10.37 -9.20
CA GLU A 125 -11.46 11.23 -10.29
C GLU A 125 -12.97 11.11 -10.54
N ASP A 126 -13.57 9.92 -10.34
CA ASP A 126 -14.97 9.63 -10.66
C ASP A 126 -15.82 9.56 -9.38
N PHE A 127 -16.72 10.54 -9.24
CA PHE A 127 -17.62 10.65 -8.08
C PHE A 127 -18.59 9.47 -7.97
N GLU A 128 -19.13 8.97 -9.08
CA GLU A 128 -20.09 7.86 -9.07
C GLU A 128 -19.40 6.56 -8.65
N TYR A 129 -18.22 6.30 -9.20
CA TYR A 129 -17.40 5.15 -8.82
C TYR A 129 -17.02 5.18 -7.34
N LYS A 130 -16.55 6.33 -6.85
CA LYS A 130 -16.23 6.54 -5.43
C LYS A 130 -17.44 6.26 -4.53
N SER A 131 -18.59 6.86 -4.84
CA SER A 131 -19.81 6.69 -4.06
C SER A 131 -20.26 5.23 -4.00
N ALA A 132 -20.14 4.48 -5.10
CA ALA A 132 -20.49 3.06 -5.14
C ALA A 132 -19.56 2.22 -4.27
N ILE A 133 -18.24 2.46 -4.33
CA ILE A 133 -17.25 1.76 -3.51
C ILE A 133 -17.45 2.06 -2.03
N ASP A 134 -17.64 3.33 -1.67
CA ASP A 134 -17.88 3.75 -0.29
C ASP A 134 -19.16 3.13 0.27
N ALA A 135 -20.23 3.03 -0.53
CA ALA A 135 -21.46 2.35 -0.11
C ALA A 135 -21.22 0.86 0.20
N VAL A 136 -20.41 0.16 -0.61
CA VAL A 136 -20.05 -1.24 -0.37
C VAL A 136 -19.17 -1.39 0.86
N ILE A 137 -18.14 -0.55 1.02
CA ILE A 137 -17.25 -0.55 2.18
C ILE A 137 -18.05 -0.28 3.45
N ASN A 138 -18.88 0.76 3.45
CA ASN A 138 -19.74 1.08 4.58
C ASN A 138 -20.63 -0.11 4.94
N LYS A 139 -21.24 -0.77 3.95
CA LYS A 139 -22.06 -1.97 4.18
C LYS A 139 -21.27 -3.14 4.79
N MET A 140 -20.01 -3.33 4.38
CA MET A 140 -19.13 -4.36 4.95
C MET A 140 -18.67 -4.01 6.37
N VAL A 141 -18.31 -2.76 6.62
CA VAL A 141 -17.78 -2.27 7.91
C VAL A 141 -18.87 -2.15 8.96
N SER A 142 -20.07 -1.70 8.59
CA SER A 142 -21.20 -1.59 9.53
C SER A 142 -21.84 -2.94 9.89
N GLY A 143 -21.29 -4.06 9.41
CA GLY A 143 -21.80 -5.39 9.72
C GLY A 143 -23.21 -5.69 9.19
N THR A 144 -23.77 -4.82 8.34
CA THR A 144 -25.08 -5.00 7.72
C THR A 144 -24.98 -5.86 6.47
N ILE A 145 -24.56 -7.11 6.66
CA ILE A 145 -24.83 -8.20 5.72
C ILE A 145 -26.31 -8.61 5.80
N ASN A 146 -27.03 -8.20 6.84
CA ASN A 146 -28.47 -8.09 6.77
C ASN A 146 -28.82 -6.67 6.32
N ALA A 147 -29.63 -6.55 5.27
CA ALA A 147 -30.42 -5.34 5.07
C ALA A 147 -31.11 -5.02 6.40
N ALA A 148 -30.55 -4.08 7.17
CA ALA A 148 -31.28 -3.52 8.29
C ALA A 148 -32.43 -2.73 7.66
N PRO A 149 -33.69 -3.03 8.02
CA PRO A 149 -34.81 -2.27 7.52
C PRO A 149 -34.60 -0.78 7.89
N PRO A 150 -35.14 0.17 7.09
CA PRO A 150 -35.10 1.58 7.41
C PRO A 150 -35.44 1.77 8.89
N LYS A 151 -34.60 2.56 9.59
CA LYS A 151 -34.83 2.93 10.99
C LYS A 151 -36.30 3.31 11.16
N SER A 152 -36.88 2.81 12.24
CA SER A 152 -38.29 2.94 12.65
C SER A 152 -38.85 4.36 12.70
N ASP A 153 -38.05 5.38 12.43
CA ASP A 153 -38.37 6.78 12.69
C ASP A 153 -39.11 7.47 11.53
N ASP A 154 -39.20 6.84 10.34
CA ASP A 154 -39.85 7.42 9.15
C ASP A 154 -41.15 6.69 8.70
N ILE A 155 -41.59 5.65 9.43
CA ILE A 155 -42.78 4.88 9.05
C ILE A 155 -44.03 5.50 9.68
N ASN A 156 -44.67 6.42 8.96
CA ASN A 156 -45.95 7.02 9.36
C ASN A 156 -47.13 6.22 8.78
N LEU A 157 -48.32 6.37 9.36
CA LEU A 157 -49.60 5.91 8.84
C LEU A 157 -49.90 6.37 7.39
N ASN A 158 -49.23 7.44 6.94
CA ASN A 158 -49.32 7.98 5.59
C ASN A 158 -48.32 7.36 4.59
N THR A 159 -47.35 6.56 5.06
CA THR A 159 -46.38 5.88 4.19
C THR A 159 -47.10 4.92 3.24
N ARG A 160 -46.65 4.88 1.99
CA ARG A 160 -47.22 4.07 0.91
C ARG A 160 -46.49 2.72 0.80
N PHE A 161 -47.28 1.67 0.65
CA PHE A 161 -46.82 0.29 0.60
C PHE A 161 -47.39 -0.42 -0.63
N TYR A 162 -46.62 -1.37 -1.15
CA TYR A 162 -47.07 -2.37 -2.12
C TYR A 162 -47.03 -3.75 -1.47
N TYR A 163 -47.93 -4.63 -1.85
CA TYR A 163 -47.97 -6.02 -1.36
C TYR A 163 -48.11 -7.01 -2.51
N ILE A 164 -47.60 -8.23 -2.33
CA ILE A 164 -47.72 -9.32 -3.31
C ILE A 164 -48.70 -10.38 -2.84
N GLU A 165 -49.71 -10.64 -3.64
CA GLU A 165 -50.63 -11.76 -3.41
C GLU A 165 -50.79 -12.57 -4.71
N ARG A 166 -50.63 -13.89 -4.61
CA ARG A 166 -50.73 -14.83 -5.76
C ARG A 166 -49.86 -14.38 -6.95
N SER A 167 -48.63 -13.98 -6.68
CA SER A 167 -47.64 -13.51 -7.66
C SER A 167 -48.03 -12.24 -8.43
N LYS A 168 -49.03 -11.49 -7.96
CA LYS A 168 -49.39 -10.16 -8.48
C LYS A 168 -49.09 -9.09 -7.43
N THR A 169 -48.55 -7.97 -7.90
CA THR A 169 -48.27 -6.81 -7.05
C THR A 169 -49.48 -5.88 -7.01
N TYR A 170 -49.86 -5.44 -5.81
CA TYR A 170 -50.97 -4.53 -5.56
C TYR A 170 -50.49 -3.33 -4.74
N GLY A 171 -51.00 -2.14 -5.04
CA GLY A 171 -50.64 -0.89 -4.35
C GLY A 171 -50.70 0.32 -5.30
N PRO A 172 -50.32 1.52 -4.82
CA PRO A 172 -49.88 1.82 -3.46
C PRO A 172 -51.05 1.90 -2.47
N VAL A 173 -50.87 1.38 -1.26
CA VAL A 173 -51.82 1.51 -0.12
C VAL A 173 -51.15 2.22 1.05
N THR A 174 -51.88 3.05 1.78
CA THR A 174 -51.35 3.71 2.99
C THR A 174 -51.25 2.74 4.16
N GLY A 175 -50.40 3.03 5.14
CA GLY A 175 -50.28 2.25 6.38
C GLY A 175 -51.63 2.02 7.07
N LYS A 176 -52.50 3.03 7.15
CA LYS A 176 -53.88 2.89 7.68
C LYS A 176 -54.69 1.82 6.94
N LYS A 177 -54.63 1.85 5.60
CA LYS A 177 -55.38 0.92 4.76
C LYS A 177 -54.80 -0.49 4.84
N LEU A 178 -53.47 -0.62 4.96
CA LEU A 178 -52.79 -1.88 5.15
C LEU A 178 -53.20 -2.56 6.46
N ILE A 179 -53.22 -1.82 7.57
CA ILE A 179 -53.71 -2.31 8.87
C ILE A 179 -55.15 -2.81 8.74
N HIS A 180 -56.03 -1.99 8.15
CA HIS A 180 -57.43 -2.35 7.98
C HIS A 180 -57.61 -3.63 7.13
N LEU A 181 -56.86 -3.80 6.05
CA LEU A 181 -56.92 -5.00 5.20
C LEU A 181 -56.48 -6.27 5.94
N VAL A 182 -55.49 -6.16 6.82
CA VAL A 182 -55.02 -7.30 7.61
C VAL A 182 -55.95 -7.61 8.79
N GLU A 183 -56.49 -6.59 9.47
CA GLU A 183 -57.43 -6.77 10.58
C GLU A 183 -58.78 -7.32 10.11
N THR A 184 -59.23 -6.97 8.90
CA THR A 184 -60.44 -7.52 8.27
C THR A 184 -60.22 -8.90 7.61
N ASN A 185 -59.05 -9.52 7.76
CA ASN A 185 -58.65 -10.78 7.11
C ASN A 185 -58.77 -10.77 5.57
N ARG A 186 -58.80 -9.57 4.95
CA ARG A 186 -58.80 -9.41 3.49
C ARG A 186 -57.42 -9.56 2.88
N LEU A 187 -56.37 -9.41 3.69
CA LEU A 187 -54.98 -9.65 3.32
C LEU A 187 -54.36 -10.65 4.30
N ASN A 188 -53.65 -11.64 3.78
CA ASN A 188 -52.93 -12.60 4.61
C ASN A 188 -51.88 -11.86 5.47
N LYS A 189 -51.88 -12.12 6.78
CA LYS A 189 -50.92 -11.57 7.76
C LYS A 189 -49.45 -11.83 7.39
N ASN A 190 -49.18 -12.93 6.69
CA ASN A 190 -47.85 -13.32 6.24
C ASN A 190 -47.53 -12.86 4.80
N CYS A 191 -48.36 -12.00 4.22
CA CYS A 191 -48.11 -11.42 2.90
C CYS A 191 -46.81 -10.59 2.92
N PHE A 192 -46.06 -10.65 1.82
CA PHE A 192 -44.87 -9.83 1.64
C PHE A 192 -45.25 -8.43 1.19
N VAL A 193 -44.65 -7.44 1.84
CA VAL A 193 -44.93 -6.02 1.69
C VAL A 193 -43.61 -5.29 1.49
N ARG A 194 -43.61 -4.26 0.65
CA ARG A 194 -42.50 -3.32 0.48
C ARG A 194 -42.99 -1.89 0.61
N GLN A 195 -42.12 -0.99 1.07
CA GLN A 195 -42.37 0.45 0.98
C GLN A 195 -42.18 0.93 -0.47
N GLU A 196 -42.78 2.07 -0.81
CA GLU A 196 -42.58 2.71 -2.12
C GLU A 196 -41.10 3.05 -2.39
N SER A 197 -40.34 3.37 -1.34
CA SER A 197 -38.89 3.62 -1.37
C SER A 197 -38.03 2.35 -1.51
N GLU A 198 -38.61 1.15 -1.37
CA GLU A 198 -37.88 -0.12 -1.36
C GLU A 198 -38.12 -0.90 -2.66
N ASN A 199 -37.08 -1.55 -3.18
CA ASN A 199 -37.17 -2.32 -4.44
C ASN A 199 -37.53 -3.80 -4.24
N THR A 200 -37.46 -4.31 -3.01
CA THR A 200 -37.61 -5.75 -2.68
C THR A 200 -38.74 -5.98 -1.69
N PHE A 201 -39.39 -7.15 -1.78
CA PHE A 201 -40.52 -7.57 -0.95
C PHE A 201 -40.05 -8.44 0.23
N ASP A 202 -39.26 -7.85 1.12
CA ASP A 202 -38.54 -8.62 2.14
C ASP A 202 -39.26 -8.64 3.50
N LYS A 203 -40.23 -7.75 3.71
CA LYS A 203 -40.92 -7.59 5.00
C LYS A 203 -42.30 -8.23 4.99
N ARG A 204 -42.72 -8.77 6.13
CA ARG A 204 -44.08 -9.29 6.30
C ARG A 204 -45.05 -8.19 6.70
N ALA A 205 -46.31 -8.30 6.27
CA ALA A 205 -47.36 -7.36 6.66
C ALA A 205 -47.50 -7.25 8.19
N THR A 206 -47.34 -8.35 8.93
CA THR A 206 -47.32 -8.38 10.39
C THR A 206 -46.19 -7.55 11.02
N GLU A 207 -45.01 -7.52 10.41
CA GLU A 207 -43.86 -6.76 10.90
C GLU A 207 -44.09 -5.26 10.72
N ILE A 208 -44.60 -4.87 9.55
CA ILE A 208 -44.95 -3.47 9.26
C ILE A 208 -46.07 -2.96 10.19
N ILE A 209 -47.09 -3.78 10.46
CA ILE A 209 -48.18 -3.39 11.36
C ILE A 209 -47.69 -3.19 12.79
N LYS A 210 -46.72 -3.98 13.26
CA LYS A 210 -46.10 -3.78 14.59
C LYS A 210 -45.30 -2.49 14.67
N LEU A 211 -44.74 -2.01 13.56
CA LEU A 211 -44.00 -0.74 13.50
C LEU A 211 -44.92 0.48 13.40
N LEU A 212 -46.15 0.29 12.89
CA LEU A 212 -47.15 1.35 12.73
C LEU A 212 -48.09 1.54 13.95
N LYS A 213 -48.09 0.60 14.90
CA LYS A 213 -48.86 0.66 16.15
C LYS A 213 -47.97 1.12 17.29
#